data_AF-A0A373RY10-F1
#
_entry.id   AF-A0A373RY10-F1
#
_cell.length_a   1.000
_cell.length_b   1.000
_cell.length_c   1.000
_cell.angle_alpha   90.00
_cell.angle_beta   90.00
_cell.angle_gamma   90.00
#
_symmetry.space_group_name_H-M   'P 1'
#
loop_
_entity.id
_entity.type
_entity.pdbx_description
1 polymer ?
#
loop_
_entity_poly.entity_id
_entity_poly.type
_entity_poly.pdbx_seq_one_letter_code
_entity_poly.pdbx_strand_id
1 'polypeptide(L)'
;MSKIVCTYEDYDKMCEKFRIMRFQAEDYAPTLWDFSEYIEKNPAKYIDFLIWIDVTGITTEENKEARKMVRKFLCENLVLVDSLETEETK
;
A
#
# COMPACT_ATOMS: atom_id res chain seq x y z
N MET A 1 -7.19 -9.97 11.52
CA MET A 1 -7.61 -8.85 10.65
C MET A 1 -8.03 -9.44 9.32
N SER A 2 -9.11 -8.94 8.73
CA SER A 2 -9.48 -9.30 7.37
C SER A 2 -8.48 -8.68 6.40
N LYS A 3 -8.04 -9.44 5.39
CA LYS A 3 -7.16 -8.90 4.35
C LYS A 3 -7.91 -7.84 3.53
N ILE A 4 -7.17 -6.86 3.03
CA ILE A 4 -7.70 -5.83 2.14
C ILE A 4 -7.70 -6.43 0.74
N VAL A 5 -8.88 -6.49 0.12
CA VAL A 5 -9.05 -7.06 -1.21
C VAL A 5 -9.19 -5.91 -2.20
N CYS A 6 -8.41 -5.97 -3.28
CA CYS A 6 -8.44 -5.01 -4.37
C CYS A 6 -8.42 -5.80 -5.69
N THR A 7 -9.06 -5.31 -6.74
CA THR A 7 -8.91 -5.95 -8.04
C THR A 7 -7.56 -5.58 -8.67
N TYR A 8 -7.01 -6.43 -9.54
CA TYR A 8 -5.84 -6.07 -10.34
C TYR A 8 -6.10 -4.79 -11.15
N GLU A 9 -7.29 -4.65 -11.74
CA GLU A 9 -7.67 -3.48 -12.52
C GLU A 9 -7.67 -2.19 -11.69
N ASP A 10 -8.25 -2.22 -10.49
CA ASP A 10 -8.28 -1.04 -9.61
C ASP A 10 -6.90 -0.68 -9.10
N TYR A 11 -6.09 -1.70 -8.75
CA TYR A 11 -4.71 -1.51 -8.32
C TYR A 11 -3.86 -0.86 -9.42
N ASP A 12 -4.00 -1.30 -10.67
CA ASP A 12 -3.27 -0.74 -11.81
C ASP A 12 -3.68 0.71 -12.07
N LYS A 13 -4.98 1.02 -12.05
CA LYS A 13 -5.49 2.40 -12.16
C LYS A 13 -4.94 3.31 -11.05
N MET A 14 -4.86 2.80 -9.82
CA MET A 14 -4.25 3.52 -8.71
C MET A 14 -2.77 3.79 -8.96
N CYS A 15 -2.02 2.78 -9.38
CA CYS A 15 -0.60 2.90 -9.70
C CYS A 15 -0.35 3.95 -10.78
N GLU A 16 -1.13 3.93 -11.87
CA GLU A 16 -1.05 4.93 -12.93
C GLU A 16 -1.32 6.33 -12.41
N LYS A 17 -2.40 6.51 -11.63
CA LYS A 17 -2.75 7.79 -11.02
C LYS A 17 -1.61 8.31 -10.13
N PHE A 18 -1.02 7.46 -9.30
CA PHE A 18 0.08 7.86 -8.42
C PHE A 18 1.32 8.29 -9.19
N ARG A 19 1.66 7.63 -10.31
CA ARG A 19 2.82 8.00 -11.14
C ARG A 19 2.70 9.37 -11.79
N ILE A 20 1.48 9.82 -12.10
CA ILE A 20 1.25 11.13 -12.73
C ILE A 20 0.95 12.25 -11.73
N MET A 21 0.84 11.95 -10.44
CA MET A 21 0.61 12.96 -9.41
C MET A 21 1.81 13.90 -9.29
N ARG A 22 1.54 15.19 -9.03
CA ARG A 22 2.58 16.19 -8.83
C ARG A 22 3.48 15.87 -7.63
N PHE A 23 2.92 15.30 -6.57
CA PHE A 23 3.64 14.95 -5.36
C PHE A 23 3.94 13.46 -5.35
N GLN A 24 5.22 13.13 -5.29
CA GLN A 24 5.76 11.77 -5.21
C GLN A 24 6.32 11.55 -3.80
N ALA A 25 6.45 10.30 -3.36
CA ALA A 25 7.01 9.99 -2.05
C ALA A 25 8.50 10.30 -1.98
N GLU A 26 9.22 10.28 -3.11
CA GLU A 26 10.67 10.52 -3.14
C GLU A 26 11.40 9.68 -2.08
N ASP A 27 12.21 10.28 -1.22
CA ASP A 27 12.95 9.61 -0.15
C ASP A 27 12.09 9.29 1.09
N TYR A 28 10.86 9.80 1.18
CA TYR A 28 9.97 9.57 2.30
C TYR A 28 9.66 8.07 2.45
N ALA A 29 9.84 7.59 3.67
CA ALA A 29 9.35 6.31 4.13
C ALA A 29 8.89 6.43 5.59
N PRO A 30 7.84 5.71 6.01
CA PRO A 30 7.33 5.76 7.37
C PRO A 30 8.33 5.13 8.34
N THR A 31 8.31 5.60 9.58
CA THR A 31 9.14 5.03 10.65
C THR A 31 8.49 3.79 11.24
N LEU A 32 9.27 3.03 12.03
CA LEU A 32 8.74 1.92 12.83
C LEU A 32 7.61 2.35 13.76
N TRP A 33 7.72 3.55 14.33
CA TRP A 33 6.72 4.10 15.25
C TRP A 33 5.41 4.44 14.52
N ASP A 34 5.49 4.99 13.30
CA ASP A 34 4.30 5.24 12.47
C ASP A 34 3.56 3.93 12.16
N PHE A 35 4.31 2.86 11.93
CA PHE A 35 3.76 1.52 11.72
C PHE A 35 2.97 1.03 12.93
N SER A 36 3.61 1.01 14.10
CA SER A 36 2.99 0.47 15.32
C SER A 36 1.83 1.33 15.81
N GLU A 37 1.93 2.65 15.68
CA GLU A 37 0.92 3.55 16.25
C GLU A 37 -0.28 3.79 15.36
N TYR A 38 -0.11 3.74 14.04
CA TYR A 38 -1.16 4.10 13.09
C TYR A 38 -1.49 2.98 12.10
N ILE A 39 -0.50 2.48 11.37
CA ILE A 39 -0.73 1.61 10.22
C ILE A 39 -1.30 0.26 10.67
N GLU A 40 -0.67 -0.40 11.63
CA GLU A 40 -1.10 -1.72 12.10
C GLU A 40 -2.45 -1.68 12.82
N LYS A 41 -2.78 -0.54 13.45
CA LYS A 41 -4.07 -0.37 14.14
C LYS A 41 -5.24 -0.17 13.17
N ASN A 42 -4.99 0.37 11.98
CA ASN A 42 -6.03 0.55 10.96
C ASN A 42 -5.46 0.43 9.53
N PRO A 43 -5.11 -0.79 9.07
CA PRO A 43 -4.46 -1.01 7.78
C PRO A 43 -5.26 -0.46 6.60
N ALA A 44 -6.59 -0.65 6.62
CA ALA A 44 -7.48 -0.24 5.53
C ALA A 44 -7.46 1.28 5.28
N LYS A 45 -7.24 2.08 6.33
CA LYS A 45 -7.14 3.54 6.20
C LYS A 45 -5.85 3.98 5.49
N TYR A 46 -4.77 3.23 5.64
CA TYR A 46 -3.44 3.63 5.18
C TYR A 46 -2.96 2.88 3.94
N ILE A 47 -3.73 1.92 3.43
CA ILE A 47 -3.29 1.05 2.34
C ILE A 47 -2.94 1.83 1.07
N ASP A 48 -3.79 2.78 0.65
CA ASP A 48 -3.56 3.63 -0.51
C ASP A 48 -2.29 4.46 -0.35
N PHE A 49 -2.02 4.94 0.87
CA PHE A 49 -0.83 5.70 1.18
C PHE A 49 0.43 4.84 1.09
N LEU A 50 0.37 3.59 1.58
CA LEU A 50 1.49 2.64 1.46
C LEU A 50 1.76 2.24 0.01
N ILE A 51 0.71 2.05 -0.80
CA ILE A 51 0.84 1.79 -2.24
C ILE A 51 1.49 3.00 -2.92
N TRP A 52 1.05 4.22 -2.59
CA TRP A 52 1.68 5.44 -3.13
C TRP A 52 3.18 5.52 -2.78
N ILE A 53 3.57 5.17 -1.55
CA ILE A 53 4.99 5.15 -1.13
C ILE A 53 5.79 4.12 -1.95
N ASP A 54 5.26 2.92 -2.13
CA ASP A 54 5.95 1.86 -2.87
C ASP A 54 6.08 2.19 -4.37
N VAL A 55 5.02 2.76 -4.97
CA VAL A 55 4.97 3.11 -6.40
C VAL A 55 5.83 4.31 -6.76
N THR A 56 5.84 5.35 -5.90
CA THR A 56 6.36 6.69 -6.29
C THR A 56 7.70 7.06 -5.68
N GLY A 57 8.15 6.35 -4.64
CA GLY A 57 9.37 6.76 -3.96
C GLY A 57 10.62 5.99 -4.37
N ILE A 58 11.74 6.52 -3.93
CA ILE A 58 13.10 6.15 -4.31
C ILE A 58 13.78 5.50 -3.11
N THR A 59 14.43 4.36 -3.35
CA THR A 59 15.20 3.68 -2.30
C THR A 59 16.56 4.34 -2.14
N THR A 60 16.86 4.79 -0.92
CA THR A 60 18.17 5.26 -0.47
C THR A 60 18.75 4.31 0.57
N GLU A 61 20.02 4.49 0.93
CA GLU A 61 20.63 3.70 2.00
C GLU A 61 19.98 3.94 3.37
N GLU A 62 19.47 5.15 3.63
CA GLU A 62 18.80 5.45 4.90
C GLU A 62 17.40 4.85 4.99
N ASN A 63 16.64 4.81 3.88
CA ASN A 63 15.23 4.42 3.90
C ASN A 63 14.97 2.96 3.48
N LYS A 64 15.99 2.21 3.02
CA LYS A 64 15.82 0.86 2.45
C LYS A 64 15.10 -0.12 3.39
N GLU A 65 15.36 -0.06 4.69
CA GLU A 65 14.72 -0.95 5.66
C GLU A 65 13.25 -0.54 5.88
N ALA A 66 12.97 0.76 5.99
CA ALA A 66 11.60 1.26 6.03
C ALA A 66 10.78 0.86 4.80
N ARG A 67 11.37 0.95 3.60
CA ARG A 67 10.72 0.52 2.37
C ARG A 67 10.49 -0.99 2.29
N LYS A 68 11.41 -1.81 2.79
CA LYS A 68 11.19 -3.26 2.90
C LYS A 68 10.01 -3.57 3.81
N MET A 69 9.84 -2.83 4.90
CA MET A 69 8.68 -2.99 5.79
C MET A 69 7.37 -2.64 5.10
N VAL A 70 7.33 -1.53 4.35
CA VAL A 70 6.15 -1.16 3.53
C VAL A 70 5.77 -2.29 2.58
N ARG A 71 6.73 -2.81 1.81
CA ARG A 71 6.49 -3.92 0.87
C ARG A 71 6.02 -5.18 1.57
N LYS A 72 6.68 -5.55 2.66
CA LYS A 72 6.30 -6.72 3.46
C LYS A 72 4.85 -6.60 3.94
N PHE A 73 4.50 -5.44 4.50
CA PHE A 73 3.15 -5.17 4.98
C PHE A 73 2.11 -5.27 3.86
N LEU A 74 2.39 -4.68 2.68
CA LEU A 74 1.52 -4.78 1.51
C LEU A 74 1.35 -6.25 1.08
N CYS A 75 2.42 -7.03 0.96
CA CYS A 75 2.33 -8.45 0.59
C CYS A 75 1.52 -9.30 1.59
N GLU A 76 1.57 -8.98 2.88
CA GLU A 76 0.86 -9.72 3.92
C GLU A 76 -0.64 -9.36 3.97
N ASN A 77 -0.99 -8.10 3.68
CA ASN A 77 -2.30 -7.54 3.96
C ASN A 77 -3.14 -7.19 2.72
N LEU A 78 -2.52 -6.95 1.55
CA LEU A 78 -3.19 -6.66 0.30
C LEU A 78 -3.30 -7.94 -0.55
N VAL A 79 -4.53 -8.27 -0.96
CA VAL A 79 -4.82 -9.39 -1.86
C VAL A 79 -5.39 -8.81 -3.15
N LEU A 80 -4.74 -9.16 -4.27
CA LEU A 80 -5.21 -8.79 -5.59
C LEU A 80 -6.00 -9.93 -6.21
N VAL A 81 -7.19 -9.62 -6.74
CA VAL A 81 -8.12 -10.57 -7.36
C VAL A 81 -8.56 -10.09 -8.74
N ASP A 82 -9.04 -10.98 -9.60
CA ASP A 82 -9.54 -10.60 -10.93
C ASP A 82 -10.91 -9.90 -10.85
N SER A 83 -11.76 -10.32 -9.90
CA SER A 83 -13.06 -9.71 -9.66
C SER A 83 -13.44 -9.82 -8.19
N LEU A 84 -14.13 -8.80 -7.66
CA LEU A 84 -14.79 -8.88 -6.36
C LEU A 84 -16.04 -9.74 -6.55
N GLU A 85 -15.95 -11.05 -6.33
CA GLU A 85 -17.14 -11.90 -6.32
C GLU A 85 -18.09 -11.38 -5.24
N THR A 86 -19.23 -10.83 -5.65
CA THR A 86 -20.35 -10.58 -4.75
C THR A 86 -20.94 -11.94 -4.42
N GLU A 87 -20.73 -12.44 -3.21
CA GLU A 87 -21.60 -13.48 -2.67
C GLU A 87 -23.02 -12.89 -2.60
N GLU A 88 -23.79 -13.05 -3.68
CA GLU A 88 -25.24 -12.99 -3.63
C GLU A 88 -25.67 -14.14 -2.71
N THR A 89 -25.80 -13.85 -1.42
CA THR A 89 -26.39 -14.76 -0.46
C THR A 89 -27.87 -14.88 -0.82
N LYS A 90 -28.22 -15.99 -1.48
CA LYS A 90 -29.59 -16.47 -1.69
C LYS A 90 -30.31 -16.73 -0.37
#